data_AF-A0A2T9YRG9-F1
#
_entry.id   AF-A0A2T9YRG9-F1
#
_cell.length_a   1.000
_cell.length_b   1.000
_cell.length_c   1.000
_cell.angle_alpha   90.00
_cell.angle_beta   90.00
_cell.angle_gamma   90.00
#
_symmetry.space_group_name_H-M   'P 1'
#
loop_
_entity.id
_entity.type
_entity.pdbx_description
1 polymer ?
#
loop_
_entity_poly.entity_id
_entity_poly.type
_entity_poly.pdbx_seq_one_letter_code
_entity_poly.pdbx_strand_id
1 'polypeptide(L)'
;MFSPQHVPNQLLAGCTKLNDHLRTKAASSTDFGIVTLYDKDRSPKKILVEGLDPTFAPQLSRQIPIICLFVKFPNFAKYRAIYLHDLSLNSFLGAILPFLPNSSNNPIYQDIYRVTKSGCCVIFDDAAVLNMKNEQDLILEIENIMNTNRYILKIIY
;
A
#
# COMPACT_ATOMS: atom_id res chain seq x y z
N MET A 1 16.17 62.91 33.15
CA MET A 1 14.89 62.32 32.67
C MET A 1 14.64 61.08 33.51
N PHE A 2 13.56 61.09 34.28
CA PHE A 2 13.23 60.12 35.32
C PHE A 2 12.70 58.79 34.75
N SER A 3 12.97 57.69 35.45
CA SER A 3 12.44 56.32 35.24
C SER A 3 10.93 56.20 35.60
N PRO A 4 10.36 54.99 35.81
CA PRO A 4 9.67 54.11 34.87
C PRO A 4 8.17 53.89 35.25
N GLN A 5 7.37 53.23 34.40
CA GLN A 5 6.05 52.66 34.73
C GLN A 5 5.99 51.29 34.00
N HIS A 6 5.99 50.08 34.60
CA HIS A 6 5.09 49.45 35.59
C HIS A 6 3.63 49.76 35.27
N VAL A 7 2.72 48.82 34.97
CA VAL A 7 2.16 47.71 35.78
C VAL A 7 1.32 46.79 34.84
N PRO A 8 0.60 45.73 35.27
CA PRO A 8 0.96 44.52 36.02
C PRO A 8 0.65 43.19 35.28
N ASN A 9 1.19 42.14 35.89
CA ASN A 9 0.92 40.71 35.75
C ASN A 9 -0.48 40.32 36.31
N GLN A 10 -0.84 39.03 36.17
CA GLN A 10 -1.84 38.22 36.92
C GLN A 10 -3.03 37.71 36.08
N LEU A 11 -3.00 36.43 35.68
CA LEU A 11 -3.58 35.22 36.33
C LEU A 11 -4.86 34.81 35.55
N LEU A 12 -5.14 33.56 35.18
CA LEU A 12 -5.09 32.28 35.89
C LEU A 12 -4.85 31.14 34.86
N ALA A 13 -3.89 30.25 35.10
CA ALA A 13 -4.03 28.97 35.82
C ALA A 13 -4.49 27.80 34.92
N GLY A 14 -3.70 26.73 34.88
CA GLY A 14 -4.10 25.50 34.22
C GLY A 14 -2.99 24.48 33.97
N CYS A 15 -2.46 23.90 35.05
CA CYS A 15 -1.96 22.53 35.12
C CYS A 15 -0.69 22.11 34.33
N THR A 16 0.43 22.14 35.06
CA THR A 16 1.35 21.00 35.33
C THR A 16 1.62 19.95 34.24
N LYS A 17 2.89 19.95 33.81
CA LYS A 17 3.87 18.84 33.75
C LYS A 17 3.40 17.49 33.16
N LEU A 18 4.03 17.11 32.04
CA LEU A 18 5.02 16.02 32.01
C LEU A 18 5.74 16.02 30.66
N ASN A 19 7.06 16.24 30.71
CA ASN A 19 7.98 15.91 29.63
C ASN A 19 8.08 14.39 29.47
N ASP A 20 8.74 14.00 28.38
CA ASP A 20 9.36 12.70 28.14
C ASP A 20 8.45 11.63 27.51
N HIS A 21 8.35 11.65 26.19
CA HIS A 21 9.17 10.75 25.37
C HIS A 21 8.94 11.00 23.88
N LEU A 22 10.02 11.40 23.21
CA LEU A 22 10.28 10.96 21.85
C LEU A 22 9.97 9.46 21.74
N ARG A 23 8.85 9.14 21.10
CA ARG A 23 8.74 7.92 20.33
C ARG A 23 8.33 8.31 18.93
N THR A 24 9.33 8.76 18.18
CA THR A 24 9.57 8.19 16.85
C THR A 24 9.13 6.73 16.91
N LYS A 25 7.94 6.43 16.37
CA LYS A 25 7.61 5.05 16.04
C LYS A 25 8.58 4.71 14.92
N ALA A 26 9.73 4.19 15.33
CA ALA A 26 10.62 3.47 14.46
C ALA A 26 9.74 2.48 13.68
N ALA A 27 9.71 2.66 12.37
CA ALA A 27 9.19 1.68 11.44
C ALA A 27 10.08 0.42 11.55
N SER A 28 9.79 -0.46 12.51
CA SER A 28 10.56 -1.70 12.68
C SER A 28 9.83 -2.77 13.50
N SER A 29 8.52 -2.94 13.35
CA SER A 29 7.95 -4.28 13.49
C SER A 29 7.37 -4.66 12.13
N THR A 30 8.01 -5.61 11.47
CA THR A 30 7.48 -6.18 10.25
C THR A 30 6.33 -7.08 10.69
N ASP A 31 5.16 -6.50 10.95
CA ASP A 31 4.00 -7.27 11.38
C ASP A 31 3.59 -8.16 10.20
N PHE A 32 3.71 -9.47 10.40
CA PHE A 32 3.28 -10.50 9.46
C PHE A 32 2.14 -11.31 10.03
N GLY A 33 1.16 -11.62 9.20
CA GLY A 33 0.01 -12.46 9.54
C GLY A 33 -0.20 -13.57 8.52
N ILE A 34 -0.82 -14.67 8.97
CA ILE A 34 -1.28 -15.73 8.08
C ILE A 34 -2.73 -15.42 7.70
N VAL A 35 -2.98 -15.21 6.42
CA VAL A 35 -4.33 -14.98 5.86
C VAL A 35 -4.79 -16.24 5.13
N THR A 36 -6.06 -16.60 5.30
CA THR A 36 -6.68 -17.70 4.55
C THR A 36 -7.57 -17.12 3.46
N LEU A 37 -7.19 -17.35 2.21
CA LEU A 37 -7.94 -16.95 1.02
C LEU A 37 -8.77 -18.10 0.51
N TYR A 38 -9.92 -17.75 -0.06
CA TYR A 38 -10.83 -18.72 -0.69
C TYR A 38 -10.92 -18.37 -2.17
N ASP A 39 -10.36 -19.23 -3.03
CA ASP A 39 -10.56 -19.13 -4.48
C ASP A 39 -12.01 -19.54 -4.84
N LYS A 40 -12.41 -19.36 -6.10
CA LYS A 40 -13.72 -19.73 -6.66
C LYS A 40 -14.08 -21.19 -6.40
N ASP A 41 -13.10 -22.07 -6.34
CA ASP A 41 -13.26 -23.50 -6.04
C ASP A 41 -13.41 -23.79 -4.52
N ARG A 42 -13.44 -22.75 -3.68
CA ARG A 42 -13.51 -22.78 -2.22
C ARG A 42 -12.36 -23.54 -1.54
N SER A 43 -11.29 -23.85 -2.26
CA SER A 43 -10.07 -24.41 -1.69
C SER A 43 -9.36 -23.34 -0.85
N PRO A 44 -9.16 -23.55 0.46
CA PRO A 44 -8.48 -22.57 1.30
C PRO A 44 -6.99 -22.54 0.98
N LYS A 45 -6.47 -21.34 0.69
CA LYS A 45 -5.05 -21.07 0.47
C LYS A 45 -4.53 -20.21 1.62
N LYS A 46 -3.58 -20.73 2.39
CA LYS A 46 -2.91 -19.96 3.45
C LYS A 46 -1.71 -19.22 2.87
N ILE A 47 -1.67 -17.91 3.07
CA ILE A 47 -0.55 -17.06 2.63
C ILE A 47 0.02 -16.28 3.81
N LEU A 48 1.32 -16.00 3.76
CA LEU A 48 2.00 -15.13 4.72
C LEU A 48 2.02 -13.71 4.14
N VAL A 49 1.45 -12.77 4.88
CA VAL A 49 1.26 -11.37 4.45
C VAL A 49 1.98 -10.43 5.41
N GLU A 50 2.76 -9.49 4.88
CA GLU A 50 3.37 -8.39 5.63
C GLU A 50 2.59 -7.08 5.47
N GLY A 51 2.66 -6.21 6.49
CA GLY A 51 2.09 -4.86 6.41
C GLY A 51 0.58 -4.80 6.61
N LEU A 52 0.00 -5.83 7.25
CA LEU A 52 -1.40 -5.83 7.66
C LEU A 52 -1.64 -4.70 8.67
N ASP A 53 -2.56 -3.81 8.33
CA ASP A 53 -3.10 -2.81 9.25
C ASP A 53 -4.23 -3.44 10.07
N PRO A 54 -4.07 -3.62 11.40
CA PRO A 54 -5.10 -4.20 12.25
C PRO A 54 -6.34 -3.29 12.41
N THR A 55 -6.22 -2.02 12.03
CA THR A 55 -7.34 -1.05 12.06
C THR A 55 -8.11 -0.99 10.75
N PHE A 56 -7.65 -1.72 9.73
CA PHE A 56 -8.33 -1.76 8.45
C PHE A 56 -9.69 -2.47 8.57
N ALA A 57 -10.74 -1.73 8.25
CA ALA A 57 -12.08 -2.26 8.06
C ALA A 57 -12.54 -1.87 6.64
N PRO A 58 -12.96 -2.81 5.78
CA PRO A 58 -13.48 -2.51 4.45
C PRO A 58 -14.69 -1.57 4.58
N GLN A 59 -14.56 -0.32 4.16
CA GLN A 59 -15.64 0.66 4.26
C GLN A 59 -16.44 0.68 2.95
N LEU A 60 -17.42 -0.22 2.85
CA LEU A 60 -18.35 -0.29 1.72
C LEU A 60 -19.31 0.92 1.66
N SER A 61 -19.41 1.70 2.73
CA SER A 61 -20.34 2.84 2.85
C SER A 61 -19.75 4.19 2.41
N ARG A 62 -18.46 4.25 2.06
CA ARG A 62 -17.86 5.47 1.49
C ARG A 62 -18.26 5.64 0.03
N GLN A 63 -18.30 6.89 -0.45
CA GLN A 63 -18.47 7.19 -1.88
C GLN A 63 -17.41 6.49 -2.77
N ILE A 64 -16.21 6.23 -2.23
CA ILE A 64 -15.16 5.46 -2.90
C ILE A 64 -14.68 4.36 -1.92
N PRO A 65 -14.83 3.07 -2.27
CA PRO A 65 -14.43 1.98 -1.38
C PRO A 65 -12.90 1.87 -1.29
N ILE A 66 -12.40 1.68 -0.07
CA ILE A 66 -11.00 1.31 0.18
C ILE A 66 -10.90 -0.21 0.12
N ILE A 67 -10.00 -0.73 -0.72
CA ILE A 67 -9.74 -2.18 -0.80
C ILE A 67 -8.32 -2.51 -0.31
N CYS A 68 -8.19 -3.65 0.35
CA CYS A 68 -6.92 -4.29 0.64
C CYS A 68 -6.63 -5.35 -0.42
N LEU A 69 -5.42 -5.36 -0.97
CA LEU A 69 -4.94 -6.36 -1.91
C LEU A 69 -3.70 -7.04 -1.33
N PHE A 70 -3.55 -8.35 -1.55
CA PHE A 70 -2.35 -9.07 -1.17
C PHE A 70 -1.47 -9.27 -2.38
N VAL A 71 -0.39 -8.50 -2.48
CA VAL A 71 0.49 -8.51 -3.65
C VAL A 71 1.77 -9.28 -3.34
N LYS A 72 2.07 -10.31 -4.15
CA LYS A 72 3.37 -10.97 -4.14
C LYS A 72 4.27 -10.35 -5.20
N PHE A 73 5.32 -9.67 -4.74
CA PHE A 73 6.30 -9.02 -5.59
C PHE A 73 7.38 -10.00 -6.08
N PRO A 74 8.05 -9.71 -7.22
CA PRO A 74 9.19 -10.49 -7.66
C PRO A 74 10.29 -10.50 -6.60
N ASN A 75 10.88 -11.66 -6.33
CA ASN A 75 11.92 -11.87 -5.32
C ASN A 75 11.47 -11.75 -3.85
N PHE A 76 10.18 -11.52 -3.57
CA PHE A 76 9.64 -11.57 -2.21
C PHE A 76 9.01 -12.94 -1.94
N ALA A 77 9.43 -13.58 -0.84
CA ALA A 77 8.86 -14.85 -0.41
C ALA A 77 7.41 -14.71 0.10
N LYS A 78 7.07 -13.52 0.62
CA LYS A 78 5.80 -13.21 1.28
C LYS A 78 4.96 -12.26 0.43
N TYR A 79 3.66 -12.25 0.68
CA TYR A 79 2.75 -11.23 0.16
C TYR A 79 2.89 -9.96 1.00
N ARG A 80 2.48 -8.83 0.42
CA ARG A 80 2.35 -7.55 1.11
C ARG A 80 0.93 -7.05 0.97
N ALA A 81 0.37 -6.57 2.07
CA ALA A 81 -0.91 -5.86 2.05
C ALA A 81 -0.72 -4.49 1.40
N ILE A 82 -1.53 -4.20 0.39
CA ILE A 82 -1.58 -2.94 -0.34
C ILE A 82 -2.99 -2.37 -0.20
N TYR A 83 -3.08 -1.16 0.32
CA TYR A 83 -4.36 -0.48 0.54
C TYR A 83 -4.57 0.56 -0.54
N LEU A 84 -5.63 0.40 -1.32
CA LEU A 84 -6.02 1.38 -2.33
C LEU A 84 -7.11 2.28 -1.75
N HIS A 85 -6.80 3.57 -1.62
CA HIS A 85 -7.74 4.59 -1.15
C HIS A 85 -8.62 5.16 -2.27
N ASP A 86 -8.27 4.86 -3.51
CA ASP A 86 -9.01 5.15 -4.72
C ASP A 86 -8.88 3.96 -5.67
N LEU A 87 -9.93 3.66 -6.44
CA LEU A 87 -9.98 2.51 -7.35
C LEU A 87 -9.51 2.89 -8.74
N SER A 88 -8.31 3.48 -8.81
CA SER A 88 -7.66 3.87 -10.06
C SER A 88 -6.33 3.15 -10.25
N LEU A 89 -5.92 3.00 -11.50
CA LEU A 89 -4.62 2.47 -11.90
C LEU A 89 -3.49 3.29 -11.32
N ASN A 90 -3.63 4.61 -11.27
CA ASN A 90 -2.64 5.51 -10.67
C ASN A 90 -2.46 5.23 -9.16
N SER A 91 -3.56 5.02 -8.42
CA SER A 91 -3.49 4.65 -7.00
C SER A 91 -2.78 3.30 -6.82
N PHE A 92 -3.12 2.32 -7.66
CA PHE A 92 -2.48 1.02 -7.65
C PHE A 92 -0.97 1.12 -7.94
N LEU A 93 -0.58 1.78 -9.02
CA LEU A 93 0.83 1.97 -9.41
C LEU A 93 1.60 2.70 -8.31
N GLY A 94 1.05 3.79 -7.75
CA GLY A 94 1.69 4.52 -6.65
C GLY A 94 1.93 3.66 -5.41
N ALA A 95 1.02 2.71 -5.13
CA ALA A 95 1.14 1.82 -3.99
C ALA A 95 2.15 0.67 -4.23
N ILE A 96 2.32 0.19 -5.47
CA ILE A 96 3.25 -0.92 -5.77
C ILE A 96 4.67 -0.45 -6.13
N LEU A 97 4.82 0.75 -6.70
CA LEU A 97 6.08 1.28 -7.22
C LEU A 97 7.25 1.24 -6.20
N PRO A 98 7.06 1.56 -4.91
CA PRO A 98 8.15 1.51 -3.92
C PRO A 98 8.76 0.11 -3.74
N PHE A 99 8.02 -0.93 -4.08
CA PHE A 99 8.42 -2.33 -3.88
C PHE A 99 8.95 -2.99 -5.16
N LEU A 100 8.89 -2.28 -6.30
CA LEU A 100 9.44 -2.80 -7.54
C LEU A 100 10.97 -2.72 -7.54
N PRO A 101 11.66 -3.73 -8.10
CA PRO A 101 13.10 -3.66 -8.29
C PRO A 101 13.46 -2.42 -9.12
N ASN A 102 14.60 -1.82 -8.82
CA ASN A 102 15.12 -0.64 -9.50
C ASN A 102 14.26 0.62 -9.39
N SER A 103 13.31 0.72 -8.46
CA SER A 103 12.49 1.95 -8.25
C SER A 103 13.33 3.24 -8.09
N SER A 104 14.59 3.12 -7.63
CA SER A 104 15.56 4.22 -7.51
C SER A 104 16.30 4.60 -8.81
N ASN A 105 16.35 3.72 -9.82
CA ASN A 105 17.11 3.90 -11.06
C ASN A 105 16.25 4.44 -12.23
N ASN A 106 15.09 5.02 -11.92
CA ASN A 106 14.14 5.59 -12.88
C ASN A 106 13.77 4.65 -14.07
N PRO A 107 13.40 3.38 -13.82
CA PRO A 107 12.94 2.46 -14.86
C PRO A 107 11.63 2.95 -15.47
N ILE A 108 11.52 2.85 -16.80
CA ILE A 108 10.29 3.16 -17.51
C ILE A 108 9.42 1.91 -17.50
N TYR A 109 8.47 1.85 -16.55
CA TYR A 109 7.36 0.89 -16.59
C TYR A 109 6.37 1.38 -17.64
N GLN A 110 6.40 0.75 -18.81
CA GLN A 110 5.72 1.29 -19.99
C GLN A 110 4.26 0.84 -20.05
N ASP A 111 4.02 -0.42 -19.71
CA ASP A 111 2.71 -1.05 -19.76
C ASP A 111 2.49 -1.97 -18.55
N ILE A 112 1.20 -2.18 -18.27
CA ILE A 112 0.71 -3.07 -17.23
C ILE A 112 -0.43 -3.92 -17.80
N TYR A 113 -0.28 -5.23 -17.66
CA TYR A 113 -1.22 -6.21 -18.18
C TYR A 113 -1.69 -7.14 -17.07
N ARG A 114 -2.93 -7.59 -17.16
CA ARG A 114 -3.38 -8.81 -16.46
C ARG A 114 -3.15 -10.01 -17.36
N VAL A 115 -2.72 -11.12 -16.79
CA VAL A 115 -2.53 -12.39 -17.49
C VAL A 115 -3.72 -13.29 -17.17
N THR A 116 -4.43 -13.71 -18.20
CA THR A 116 -5.57 -14.63 -18.08
C THR A 116 -5.12 -16.07 -17.83
N LYS A 117 -6.04 -16.95 -17.41
CA LYS A 117 -5.75 -18.39 -17.23
C LYS A 117 -5.21 -19.08 -18.49
N SER A 118 -5.56 -18.57 -19.68
CA SER A 118 -5.05 -19.06 -20.97
C SER A 118 -3.70 -18.44 -21.38
N GLY A 119 -3.10 -17.60 -20.54
CA GLY A 119 -1.83 -16.91 -20.81
C GLY A 119 -1.95 -15.65 -21.66
N CYS A 120 -3.15 -15.22 -22.05
CA CYS A 120 -3.33 -13.98 -22.81
C CYS A 120 -3.11 -12.76 -21.93
N CYS A 121 -2.37 -11.77 -22.43
CA CYS A 121 -2.17 -10.48 -21.80
C CYS A 121 -3.30 -9.51 -22.20
N VAL A 122 -3.97 -8.93 -21.22
CA VAL A 122 -5.03 -7.94 -21.40
C VAL A 122 -4.61 -6.67 -20.67
N ILE A 123 -4.86 -5.50 -21.27
CA ILE A 123 -4.52 -4.20 -20.64
C ILE A 123 -5.16 -4.13 -19.25
N PHE A 124 -4.37 -3.67 -18.28
CA PHE A 124 -4.82 -3.43 -16.93
C PHE A 124 -5.06 -1.92 -16.73
N ASP A 125 -6.32 -1.53 -16.63
CA ASP A 125 -6.78 -0.15 -16.59
C ASP A 125 -7.62 0.13 -15.32
N ASP A 126 -8.16 1.35 -15.20
CA ASP A 126 -9.04 1.72 -14.08
C ASP A 126 -10.24 0.78 -13.94
N ALA A 127 -10.82 0.32 -15.06
CA ALA A 127 -11.93 -0.63 -15.03
C ALA A 127 -11.50 -1.98 -14.43
N ALA A 128 -10.28 -2.44 -14.70
CA ALA A 128 -9.74 -3.63 -14.06
C ALA A 128 -9.55 -3.46 -12.55
N VAL A 129 -9.06 -2.30 -12.09
CA VAL A 129 -8.91 -1.97 -10.66
C VAL A 129 -10.26 -1.88 -9.97
N LEU A 130 -11.25 -1.21 -10.57
CA LEU A 130 -12.61 -1.08 -10.05
C LEU A 130 -13.31 -2.42 -9.80
N ASN A 131 -12.95 -3.44 -10.57
CA ASN A 131 -13.53 -4.79 -10.46
C ASN A 131 -12.74 -5.71 -9.51
N MET A 132 -11.68 -5.22 -8.87
CA MET A 132 -10.94 -5.99 -7.87
C MET A 132 -11.77 -6.21 -6.60
N LYS A 133 -11.54 -7.34 -5.95
CA LYS A 133 -12.17 -7.68 -4.68
C LYS A 133 -11.26 -7.30 -3.52
N ASN A 134 -11.87 -6.91 -2.40
CA ASN A 134 -11.14 -6.78 -1.15
C ASN A 134 -10.53 -8.14 -0.77
N GLU A 135 -9.32 -8.10 -0.20
CA GLU A 135 -8.52 -9.25 0.21
C GLU A 135 -8.18 -10.23 -0.92
N GLN A 136 -8.14 -9.75 -2.16
CA GLN A 136 -7.73 -10.55 -3.31
C GLN A 136 -6.20 -10.70 -3.37
N ASP A 137 -5.70 -11.91 -3.67
CA ASP A 137 -4.29 -12.12 -3.97
C ASP A 137 -3.95 -11.81 -5.42
N LEU A 138 -2.78 -11.18 -5.60
CA LEU A 138 -2.19 -10.82 -6.88
C LEU A 138 -0.73 -11.27 -6.88
N ILE A 139 -0.27 -11.84 -7.99
CA ILE A 139 1.15 -12.07 -8.24
C ILE A 139 1.60 -11.06 -9.28
N LEU A 140 2.66 -10.33 -8.95
CA LEU A 140 3.28 -9.38 -9.86
C LEU A 140 4.55 -9.98 -10.45
N GLU A 141 4.59 -10.02 -11.77
CA GLU A 141 5.76 -10.38 -12.56
C GLU A 141 6.27 -9.16 -13.33
N ILE A 142 7.57 -9.15 -13.60
CA ILE A 142 8.23 -8.08 -14.34
C ILE A 142 8.98 -8.70 -15.51
N GLU A 143 8.65 -8.24 -16.70
CA GLU A 143 9.35 -8.60 -17.92
C GLU A 143 10.23 -7.44 -18.38
N ASN A 144 11.49 -7.72 -18.69
CA ASN A 144 12.41 -6.77 -19.30
C ASN A 144 12.28 -6.88 -20.83
N ILE A 145 11.99 -5.75 -21.50
CA ILE A 145 12.00 -5.69 -22.95
C ILE A 145 13.45 -5.69 -23.42
N MET A 146 13.90 -6.81 -23.99
CA MET A 146 15.29 -7.02 -24.43
C MET A 146 15.83 -5.82 -25.22
N ASN A 147 17.09 -5.47 -24.95
CA ASN A 147 17.80 -4.35 -25.57
C ASN A 147 17.20 -2.96 -25.27
N THR A 148 16.39 -2.84 -24.21
CA THR A 148 15.88 -1.56 -23.72
C THR A 148 15.97 -1.48 -22.18
N ASN A 149 15.84 -0.28 -21.62
CA ASN A 149 15.68 -0.07 -20.18
C ASN A 149 14.20 -0.02 -19.76
N ARG A 150 13.32 -0.73 -20.50
CA ARG A 150 11.88 -0.70 -20.31
C ARG A 150 11.37 -2.00 -19.72
N TYR A 151 10.37 -1.88 -18.87
CA TYR A 151 9.79 -2.99 -18.13
C TYR A 151 8.29 -3.04 -18.34
N ILE A 152 7.75 -4.25 -18.40
CA ILE A 152 6.32 -4.54 -18.45
C ILE A 152 5.92 -5.19 -17.13
N LEU A 153 4.84 -4.69 -16.54
CA LEU A 153 4.23 -5.29 -15.35
C LEU A 153 3.15 -6.28 -15.77
N LYS A 154 3.20 -7.50 -15.21
CA LYS A 154 2.21 -8.55 -15.43
C LYS A 154 1.56 -8.92 -14.10
N ILE A 155 0.23 -8.80 -14.02
CA ILE A 155 -0.57 -9.16 -12.85
C ILE A 155 -1.28 -10.49 -13.12
N ILE A 156 -1.14 -11.44 -12.20
CA ILE A 156 -1.77 -12.76 -12.28
C ILE A 156 -2.69 -12.92 -11.07
N TYR A 157 -3.96 -13.29 -11.31
CA TYR A 157 -4.99 -13.53 -10.29
C TYR A 157 -6.20 -14.31 -10.85
#